data_AF-A0A3N5W9F3-F1
#
_entry.id   AF-A0A3N5W9F3-F1
#
_cell.length_a   1.000
_cell.length_b   1.000
_cell.length_c   1.000
_cell.angle_alpha   90.00
_cell.angle_beta   90.00
_cell.angle_gamma   90.00
#
_symmetry.space_group_name_H-M   'P 1'
#
loop_
_entity.id
_entity.type
_entity.pdbx_description
1 polymer ?
#
loop_
_entity_poly.entity_id
_entity_poly.type
_entity_poly.pdbx_seq_one_letter_code
_entity_poly.pdbx_strand_id
1 'polypeptide(L)'
;WGRDRAVLERAAQMAEWGKPRAPGRALGIAQYPMVGTSVCQVAEVSVGDAGEPRVHRVFCAIDCGRVVNPDTVRAQVEGGLVFGLSAALYGRISVKDGAVEQATFQDYRLLRMAETPEIQVEILASDSPPTGVGELATPPIAPAVANALFALTGRRIRSLPLSQA
;
A
#
# COMPACT_ATOMS: atom_id res chain seq x y z
N TRP A 1 8.73 -11.21 16.74
CA TRP A 1 7.27 -11.33 16.92
C TRP A 1 6.60 -10.12 17.57
N GLY A 2 7.15 -9.51 18.64
CA GLY A 2 6.49 -8.38 19.32
C GLY A 2 6.19 -7.17 18.41
N ARG A 3 7.21 -6.66 17.70
CA ARG A 3 7.07 -5.51 16.79
C ARG A 3 6.15 -5.79 15.60
N ASP A 4 6.32 -6.96 14.98
CA ASP A 4 5.51 -7.41 13.85
C ASP A 4 4.03 -7.49 14.17
N ARG A 5 3.71 -8.05 15.34
CA ARG A 5 2.35 -8.08 15.85
C ARG A 5 1.84 -6.67 16.16
N ALA A 6 2.65 -5.82 16.78
CA ALA A 6 2.24 -4.47 17.17
C ALA A 6 1.84 -3.62 15.96
N VAL A 7 2.62 -3.65 14.86
CA VAL A 7 2.26 -2.90 13.65
C VAL A 7 1.03 -3.48 12.96
N LEU A 8 0.85 -4.81 12.95
CA LEU A 8 -0.33 -5.46 12.40
C LEU A 8 -1.59 -5.04 13.16
N GLU A 9 -1.57 -5.19 14.49
CA GLU A 9 -2.69 -4.83 15.37
C GLU A 9 -2.98 -3.34 15.26
N ARG A 10 -1.96 -2.48 15.20
CA ARG A 10 -2.16 -1.05 15.13
C ARG A 10 -2.79 -0.59 13.81
N ALA A 11 -2.30 -1.09 12.68
CA ALA A 11 -2.90 -0.80 11.37
C ALA A 11 -4.36 -1.28 11.31
N ALA A 12 -4.66 -2.46 11.86
CA ALA A 12 -6.02 -2.99 11.94
C ALA A 12 -6.93 -2.13 12.84
N GLN A 13 -6.43 -1.65 13.99
CA GLN A 13 -7.16 -0.74 14.86
C GLN A 13 -7.46 0.61 14.18
N MET A 14 -6.48 1.23 13.53
CA MET A 14 -6.65 2.47 12.78
C MET A 14 -7.72 2.33 11.69
N ALA A 15 -7.74 1.18 11.00
CA ALA A 15 -8.72 0.86 9.99
C ALA A 15 -10.09 0.45 10.55
N GLU A 16 -10.23 0.35 11.87
CA GLU A 16 -11.40 -0.21 12.56
C GLU A 16 -11.80 -1.59 12.03
N TRP A 17 -10.81 -2.47 11.89
CA TRP A 17 -10.98 -3.81 11.32
C TRP A 17 -12.15 -4.57 11.95
N GLY A 18 -12.97 -5.21 11.12
CA GLY A 18 -14.16 -5.95 11.54
C GLY A 18 -15.43 -5.10 11.68
N LYS A 19 -15.34 -3.77 11.65
CA LYS A 19 -16.54 -2.92 11.56
C LYS A 19 -17.09 -2.92 10.13
N PRO A 20 -18.42 -2.82 9.94
CA PRO A 20 -19.03 -2.65 8.62
C PRO A 20 -18.40 -1.48 7.86
N ARG A 21 -18.30 -1.63 6.53
CA ARG A 21 -17.85 -0.57 5.62
C ARG A 21 -19.04 -0.06 4.81
N ALA A 22 -18.85 1.06 4.12
CA ALA A 22 -19.85 1.52 3.15
C ALA A 22 -20.12 0.42 2.10
N PRO A 23 -21.34 0.31 1.55
CA PRO A 23 -21.66 -0.66 0.51
C PRO A 23 -20.64 -0.64 -0.64
N GLY A 24 -20.20 -1.81 -1.07
CA GLY A 24 -19.21 -1.94 -2.15
C GLY A 24 -17.76 -1.62 -1.74
N ARG A 25 -17.46 -1.46 -0.45
CA ARG A 25 -16.10 -1.28 0.06
C ARG A 25 -15.63 -2.45 0.92
N ALA A 26 -14.36 -2.80 0.80
CA ALA A 26 -13.73 -3.80 1.67
C ALA A 26 -12.33 -3.36 2.10
N LEU A 27 -11.84 -4.01 3.14
CA LEU A 27 -10.47 -3.84 3.65
C LEU A 27 -9.59 -5.01 3.21
N GLY A 28 -8.34 -4.72 2.94
CA GLY A 28 -7.29 -5.71 2.77
C GLY A 28 -6.04 -5.29 3.52
N ILE A 29 -5.34 -6.25 4.10
CA ILE A 29 -4.19 -6.03 4.98
C ILE A 29 -2.96 -6.76 4.43
N ALA A 30 -1.78 -6.16 4.60
CA ALA A 30 -0.51 -6.81 4.33
C ALA A 30 0.60 -6.21 5.20
N GLN A 31 1.59 -7.05 5.52
CA GLN A 31 2.71 -6.69 6.37
C GLN A 31 4.04 -6.98 5.66
N TYR A 32 5.03 -6.14 5.91
CA TYR A 32 6.38 -6.31 5.39
C TYR A 32 7.44 -6.04 6.47
N PRO A 33 7.96 -7.07 7.16
CA PRO A 33 9.10 -6.94 8.05
C PRO A 33 10.42 -7.09 7.28
N MET A 34 11.27 -6.08 7.30
CA MET A 34 12.58 -6.13 6.63
C MET A 34 13.59 -5.22 7.34
N VAL A 35 14.87 -5.63 7.36
CA VAL A 35 16.01 -4.83 7.86
C VAL A 35 15.78 -4.16 9.23
N GLY A 36 15.03 -4.84 10.10
CA GLY A 36 14.72 -4.37 11.45
C GLY A 36 13.59 -3.34 11.54
N THR A 37 13.02 -2.89 10.41
CA THR A 37 11.74 -2.17 10.35
C THR A 37 10.60 -3.17 10.17
N SER A 38 9.48 -2.94 10.86
CA SER A 38 8.22 -3.64 10.61
C SER A 38 7.18 -2.63 10.16
N VAL A 39 6.44 -2.93 9.09
CA VAL A 39 5.38 -2.07 8.58
C VAL A 39 4.17 -2.90 8.16
N CYS A 40 2.99 -2.38 8.44
CA CYS A 40 1.72 -2.97 8.04
C CYS A 40 0.84 -1.90 7.40
N GLN A 41 0.15 -2.27 6.32
CA GLN A 41 -0.81 -1.42 5.63
C GLN A 41 -2.17 -2.11 5.53
N VAL A 42 -3.23 -1.33 5.78
CA VAL A 42 -4.61 -1.70 5.48
C VAL A 42 -5.14 -0.75 4.40
N ALA A 43 -5.60 -1.29 3.28
CA ALA A 43 -6.21 -0.53 2.19
C ALA A 43 -7.72 -0.72 2.18
N GLU A 44 -8.47 0.38 2.12
CA GLU A 44 -9.91 0.40 1.85
C GLU A 44 -10.14 0.61 0.36
N VAL A 45 -10.81 -0.35 -0.29
CA VAL A 45 -10.94 -0.42 -1.75
C VAL A 45 -12.40 -0.59 -2.13
N SER A 46 -12.79 -0.03 -3.27
CA SER A 46 -14.01 -0.40 -4.02
C SER A 46 -13.65 -0.81 -5.45
N VAL A 47 -14.62 -1.38 -6.16
CA VAL A 47 -14.54 -1.67 -7.59
C VAL A 47 -15.51 -0.74 -8.33
N GLY A 48 -15.04 -0.05 -9.37
CA GLY A 48 -15.87 0.79 -10.23
C GLY A 48 -16.68 -0.03 -11.23
N ASP A 49 -17.56 0.64 -11.99
CA ASP A 49 -18.48 -0.02 -12.92
C ASP A 49 -17.76 -0.77 -14.04
N ALA A 50 -16.56 -0.31 -14.44
CA ALA A 50 -15.73 -0.96 -15.44
C ALA A 50 -14.74 -1.99 -14.83
N GLY A 51 -14.90 -2.33 -13.55
CA GLY A 51 -14.08 -3.32 -12.84
C GLY A 51 -12.78 -2.75 -12.26
N GLU A 52 -12.53 -1.45 -12.38
CA GLU A 52 -11.30 -0.82 -11.93
C GLU A 52 -11.25 -0.67 -10.40
N PRO A 53 -10.12 -1.00 -9.76
CA PRO A 53 -9.94 -0.79 -8.33
C PRO A 53 -9.80 0.70 -8.01
N ARG A 54 -10.53 1.16 -6.99
CA ARG A 54 -10.33 2.48 -6.39
C ARG A 54 -9.91 2.34 -4.93
N VAL A 55 -8.73 2.86 -4.60
CA VAL A 55 -8.23 2.91 -3.22
C VAL A 55 -8.68 4.23 -2.59
N HIS A 56 -9.44 4.15 -1.50
CA HIS A 56 -10.00 5.33 -0.84
C HIS A 56 -9.12 5.80 0.31
N ARG A 57 -8.68 4.85 1.14
CA ARG A 57 -7.92 5.12 2.37
C ARG A 57 -6.86 4.07 2.55
N VAL A 58 -5.72 4.46 3.10
CA VAL A 58 -4.67 3.53 3.53
C VAL A 58 -4.21 3.90 4.93
N PHE A 59 -4.23 2.92 5.83
CA PHE A 59 -3.74 3.02 7.19
C PHE A 59 -2.41 2.30 7.28
N CYS A 60 -1.35 3.00 7.66
CA CYS A 60 0.00 2.47 7.74
C CYS A 60 0.51 2.60 9.17
N ALA A 61 0.89 1.47 9.78
CA ALA A 61 1.61 1.45 11.04
C ALA A 61 3.05 1.00 10.78
N ILE A 62 4.02 1.71 11.36
CA ILE A 62 5.45 1.42 11.18
C ILE A 62 6.20 1.47 12.51
N ASP A 63 7.07 0.50 12.74
CA ASP A 63 8.12 0.52 13.78
C ASP A 63 9.47 0.44 13.07
N CYS A 64 10.23 1.53 13.11
CA CYS A 64 11.56 1.63 12.52
C CYS A 64 12.68 1.80 13.57
N GLY A 65 12.40 1.40 14.81
CA GLY A 65 13.25 1.73 15.96
C GLY A 65 13.16 3.21 16.33
N ARG A 66 14.23 3.73 16.92
CA ARG A 66 14.31 5.13 17.35
C ARG A 66 14.18 6.07 16.16
N VAL A 67 13.14 6.89 16.19
CA VAL A 67 12.85 7.88 15.15
C VAL A 67 13.74 9.10 15.32
N VAL A 68 14.51 9.45 14.29
CA VAL A 68 15.35 10.65 14.28
C VAL A 68 14.53 11.89 13.89
N ASN A 69 13.73 11.78 12.83
CA ASN A 69 12.85 12.85 12.35
C ASN A 69 11.49 12.24 11.94
N PRO A 70 10.43 12.42 12.74
CA PRO A 70 9.11 11.85 12.47
C PRO A 70 8.49 12.31 11.15
N ASP A 71 8.68 13.57 10.76
CA ASP A 71 8.10 14.13 9.53
C ASP A 71 8.73 13.52 8.29
N THR A 72 10.04 13.29 8.33
CA THR A 72 10.74 12.61 7.23
C THR A 72 10.31 11.15 7.10
N VAL A 73 10.11 10.45 8.22
CA VAL A 73 9.59 9.08 8.20
C VAL A 73 8.19 9.05 7.60
N ARG A 74 7.30 9.98 8.01
CA ARG A 74 5.94 10.09 7.46
C ARG A 74 5.98 10.34 5.94
N ALA A 75 6.79 11.30 5.49
CA ALA A 75 6.94 11.60 4.07
C ALA A 75 7.47 10.40 3.25
N GLN A 76 8.42 9.62 3.80
CA GLN A 76 8.91 8.39 3.16
C GLN A 76 7.84 7.32 3.07
N VAL A 77 7.02 7.16 4.11
CA VAL A 77 5.90 6.21 4.09
C VAL A 77 4.86 6.61 3.05
N GLU A 78 4.45 7.88 3.03
CA GLU A 78 3.48 8.42 2.07
C GLU A 78 3.99 8.29 0.63
N GLY A 79 5.25 8.68 0.38
CA GLY A 79 5.89 8.58 -0.93
C GLY A 79 6.04 7.13 -1.40
N GLY A 80 6.53 6.24 -0.54
CA GLY A 80 6.69 4.81 -0.86
C GLY A 80 5.36 4.12 -1.14
N LEU A 81 4.31 4.45 -0.38
CA LEU A 81 2.96 3.97 -0.61
C LEU A 81 2.44 4.44 -1.98
N VAL A 82 2.55 5.72 -2.30
CA VAL A 82 2.12 6.26 -3.61
C VAL A 82 2.90 5.63 -4.76
N PHE A 83 4.22 5.46 -4.59
CA PHE A 83 5.08 4.80 -5.58
C PHE A 83 4.66 3.34 -5.80
N GLY A 84 4.50 2.57 -4.72
CA GLY A 84 4.07 1.19 -4.78
C GLY A 84 2.65 1.02 -5.33
N LEU A 85 1.74 1.92 -4.99
CA LEU A 85 0.36 1.92 -5.49
C LEU A 85 0.33 2.22 -6.99
N SER A 86 1.15 3.16 -7.45
CA SER A 86 1.30 3.46 -8.87
C SER A 86 1.80 2.24 -9.65
N ALA A 87 2.80 1.53 -9.12
CA ALA A 87 3.29 0.29 -9.73
C ALA A 87 2.21 -0.81 -9.72
N ALA A 88 1.51 -0.98 -8.59
CA ALA A 88 0.46 -1.98 -8.43
C ALA A 88 -0.72 -1.76 -9.38
N LEU A 89 -1.15 -0.50 -9.57
CA LEU A 89 -2.31 -0.17 -10.40
C LEU A 89 -1.96 0.01 -11.86
N TYR A 90 -0.78 0.49 -12.24
CA TYR A 90 -0.50 0.92 -13.62
C TYR A 90 0.89 0.56 -14.15
N GLY A 91 1.80 0.02 -13.33
CA GLY A 91 3.24 -0.10 -13.63
C GLY A 91 3.66 -1.14 -14.67
N ARG A 92 2.81 -1.45 -15.66
CA ARG A 92 3.16 -2.37 -16.75
C ARG A 92 4.16 -1.71 -17.69
N ILE A 93 5.27 -2.38 -17.92
CA ILE A 93 6.20 -2.11 -19.01
C ILE A 93 6.17 -3.31 -19.96
N SER A 94 5.77 -3.09 -21.21
CA SER A 94 5.78 -4.12 -22.25
C SER A 94 7.04 -4.02 -23.11
N VAL A 95 7.52 -5.18 -23.56
CA VAL A 95 8.69 -5.29 -24.43
C VAL A 95 8.26 -5.97 -25.72
N LYS A 96 8.54 -5.32 -26.84
CA LYS A 96 8.28 -5.84 -28.18
C LYS A 96 9.51 -5.66 -29.05
N ASP A 97 9.88 -6.70 -29.79
CA ASP A 97 11.04 -6.70 -30.69
C ASP A 97 12.35 -6.24 -30.01
N GLY A 98 12.50 -6.56 -28.71
CA GLY A 98 13.67 -6.20 -27.90
C GLY A 98 13.68 -4.78 -27.33
N ALA A 99 12.61 -4.00 -27.54
CA ALA A 99 12.50 -2.62 -27.06
C ALA A 99 11.29 -2.42 -26.12
N VAL A 100 11.43 -1.53 -25.15
CA VAL A 100 10.32 -1.08 -24.30
C VAL A 100 9.35 -0.25 -25.14
N GLU A 101 8.05 -0.53 -25.04
CA GLU A 101 7.03 0.18 -25.81
C GLU A 101 6.63 1.53 -25.20
N GLN A 102 6.71 1.68 -23.86
CA GLN A 102 6.36 2.94 -23.17
C GLN A 102 7.56 3.90 -23.12
N ALA A 103 7.45 5.07 -23.76
CA ALA A 103 8.54 6.03 -23.89
C ALA A 103 8.40 7.28 -23.01
N THR A 104 7.20 7.60 -22.52
CA THR A 104 6.87 8.85 -21.82
C THR A 104 5.86 8.63 -20.68
N PHE A 105 5.51 9.68 -19.93
CA PHE A 105 4.42 9.63 -18.95
C PHE A 105 3.01 9.76 -19.56
N GLN A 106 2.91 9.86 -20.89
CA GLN A 106 1.62 9.80 -21.59
C GLN A 106 1.19 8.34 -21.81
N ASP A 107 2.13 7.47 -22.15
CA ASP A 107 1.96 6.04 -22.43
C ASP A 107 2.39 5.13 -21.26
N TYR A 108 3.13 5.66 -20.27
CA TYR A 108 3.31 5.07 -18.94
C TYR A 108 2.51 5.83 -17.88
N ARG A 109 1.33 5.29 -17.51
CA ARG A 109 0.47 5.92 -16.51
C ARG A 109 1.04 5.77 -15.11
N LEU A 110 1.04 6.88 -14.38
CA LEU A 110 1.28 6.93 -12.94
C LEU A 110 -0.01 7.30 -12.20
N LEU A 111 -0.06 6.97 -10.90
CA LEU A 111 -1.11 7.46 -10.01
C LEU A 111 -1.12 9.00 -10.01
N ARG A 112 -2.29 9.61 -10.18
CA ARG A 112 -2.47 11.06 -10.15
C ARG A 112 -2.88 11.55 -8.76
N MET A 113 -2.74 12.85 -8.51
CA MET A 113 -3.13 13.46 -7.21
C MET A 113 -4.60 13.18 -6.86
N ALA A 114 -5.51 13.25 -7.84
CA ALA A 114 -6.94 12.97 -7.62
C ALA A 114 -7.24 11.49 -7.29
N GLU A 115 -6.30 10.60 -7.54
CA GLU A 115 -6.39 9.15 -7.28
C GLU A 115 -5.62 8.76 -6.03
N THR A 116 -4.91 9.70 -5.40
CA THR A 116 -4.16 9.45 -4.18
C THR A 116 -5.15 9.22 -3.03
N PRO A 117 -5.05 8.08 -2.31
CA PRO A 117 -5.94 7.81 -1.20
C PRO A 117 -5.67 8.77 -0.03
N GLU A 118 -6.62 8.86 0.91
CA GLU A 118 -6.32 9.41 2.23
C GLU A 118 -5.32 8.47 2.93
N ILE A 119 -4.15 8.99 3.31
CA ILE A 119 -3.09 8.20 3.95
C ILE A 119 -3.01 8.59 5.42
N GLN A 120 -3.12 7.62 6.32
CA GLN A 120 -2.88 7.79 7.75
C GLN A 120 -1.68 6.97 8.16
N VAL A 121 -0.64 7.64 8.65
CA VAL A 121 0.60 6.99 9.13
C VAL A 121 0.71 7.12 10.64
N GLU A 122 0.97 6.01 11.31
CA GLU A 122 1.36 5.97 12.71
C GLU A 122 2.72 5.33 12.89
N ILE A 123 3.61 6.07 13.56
CA ILE A 123 4.95 5.61 13.89
C ILE A 123 4.94 5.14 15.33
N LEU A 124 5.19 3.85 15.55
CA LEU A 124 5.17 3.25 16.87
C LEU A 124 6.46 3.63 17.61
N ALA A 125 6.32 4.00 18.87
CA ALA A 125 7.47 4.25 19.74
C ALA A 125 8.26 2.96 19.97
N SER A 126 9.58 3.05 19.87
CA SER A 126 10.48 1.90 19.94
C SER A 126 11.85 2.34 20.44
N ASP A 127 12.39 1.61 21.42
CA ASP A 127 13.75 1.81 21.95
C ASP A 127 14.82 1.06 21.14
N SER A 128 14.42 0.39 20.05
CA SER A 128 15.36 -0.31 19.17
C SER A 128 16.28 0.69 18.43
N PRO A 129 17.49 0.29 18.01
CA PRO A 129 18.33 1.13 17.16
C PRO A 129 17.58 1.63 15.91
N PRO A 130 17.90 2.82 15.39
CA PRO A 130 17.28 3.34 14.17
C PRO A 130 17.55 2.41 12.98
N THR A 131 16.56 2.26 12.11
CA THR A 131 16.65 1.42 10.89
C THR A 131 16.19 2.21 9.65
N GLY A 132 16.32 1.61 8.47
CA GLY A 132 15.96 2.25 7.21
C GLY A 132 14.45 2.30 6.97
N VAL A 133 13.95 3.43 6.44
CA VAL A 133 12.51 3.65 6.16
C VAL A 133 12.19 3.88 4.67
N GLY A 134 13.21 4.04 3.82
CA GLY A 134 13.03 4.57 2.47
C GLY A 134 12.20 3.69 1.53
N GLU A 135 12.35 2.37 1.60
CA GLU A 135 11.66 1.47 0.67
C GLU A 135 10.43 0.79 1.30
N LEU A 136 10.31 0.82 2.63
CA LEU A 136 9.57 -0.18 3.40
C LEU A 136 8.05 -0.07 3.22
N ALA A 137 7.53 1.12 2.94
CA ALA A 137 6.11 1.32 2.65
C ALA A 137 5.70 0.95 1.21
N THR A 138 6.65 0.64 0.33
CA THR A 138 6.38 0.30 -1.08
C THR A 138 5.80 -1.11 -1.26
N PRO A 139 6.37 -2.18 -0.66
CA PRO A 139 5.91 -3.54 -0.92
C PRO A 139 4.50 -3.89 -0.41
N PRO A 140 4.03 -3.47 0.79
CA PRO A 140 2.79 -3.99 1.34
C PRO A 140 1.53 -3.45 0.65
N ILE A 141 1.59 -2.34 -0.10
CA ILE A 141 0.38 -1.73 -0.68
C ILE A 141 -0.27 -2.62 -1.76
N ALA A 142 0.51 -3.26 -2.63
CA ALA A 142 -0.01 -4.12 -3.69
C ALA A 142 -0.82 -5.32 -3.14
N PRO A 143 -0.28 -6.14 -2.21
CA PRO A 143 -1.05 -7.22 -1.61
C PRO A 143 -2.20 -6.72 -0.71
N ALA A 144 -2.07 -5.56 -0.05
CA ALA A 144 -3.19 -4.99 0.72
C ALA A 144 -4.39 -4.68 -0.20
N VAL A 145 -4.15 -4.04 -1.35
CA VAL A 145 -5.19 -3.78 -2.36
C VAL A 145 -5.73 -5.08 -2.95
N ALA A 146 -4.86 -6.03 -3.33
CA ALA A 146 -5.29 -7.31 -3.87
C ALA A 146 -6.14 -8.13 -2.88
N ASN A 147 -5.84 -8.07 -1.58
CA ASN A 147 -6.63 -8.70 -0.53
C ASN A 147 -8.00 -8.04 -0.36
N ALA A 148 -8.08 -6.72 -0.47
CA ALA A 148 -9.37 -6.00 -0.45
C ALA A 148 -10.23 -6.37 -1.66
N LEU A 149 -9.63 -6.45 -2.85
CA LEU A 149 -10.31 -6.90 -4.07
C LEU A 149 -10.80 -8.34 -3.97
N PHE A 150 -10.02 -9.23 -3.36
CA PHE A 150 -10.49 -10.58 -3.07
C PHE A 150 -11.70 -10.58 -2.12
N ALA A 151 -11.69 -9.75 -1.08
CA ALA A 151 -12.83 -9.63 -0.16
C ALA A 151 -14.11 -9.12 -0.86
N LEU A 152 -13.96 -8.26 -1.89
CA LEU A 152 -15.09 -7.76 -2.69
C LEU A 152 -15.61 -8.77 -3.72
N THR A 153 -14.70 -9.50 -4.37
CA THR A 153 -15.02 -10.24 -5.61
C THR A 153 -14.96 -11.76 -5.46
N GLY A 154 -14.36 -12.27 -4.39
CA GLY A 154 -14.03 -13.69 -4.23
C GLY A 154 -12.91 -14.18 -5.18
N ARG A 155 -12.37 -13.31 -6.05
CA ARG A 155 -11.37 -13.67 -7.07
C ARG A 155 -9.97 -13.25 -6.62
N ARG A 156 -9.04 -14.21 -6.63
CA ARG A 156 -7.62 -13.95 -6.34
C ARG A 156 -6.92 -13.43 -7.60
N ILE A 157 -6.65 -12.14 -7.64
CA ILE A 157 -5.84 -11.51 -8.69
C ILE A 157 -4.36 -11.77 -8.37
N ARG A 158 -3.63 -12.35 -9.33
CA ARG A 158 -2.21 -12.76 -9.17
C ARG A 158 -1.26 -12.11 -10.17
N SER A 159 -1.80 -11.29 -11.06
CA SER A 159 -1.03 -10.57 -12.08
C SER A 159 -1.17 -9.08 -11.84
N LEU A 160 -0.06 -8.36 -11.94
CA LEU A 160 -0.04 -6.91 -12.00
C LEU A 160 -0.02 -6.45 -13.46
N PRO A 161 -0.55 -5.26 -13.77
CA PRO A 161 -1.16 -4.31 -12.84
C PRO A 161 -2.63 -4.64 -12.52
N LEU A 162 -3.09 -4.28 -11.32
CA LEU A 162 -4.44 -4.57 -10.81
C LEU A 162 -5.56 -3.83 -11.57
N SER A 163 -5.25 -2.75 -12.29
CA SER A 163 -6.27 -2.04 -13.10
C SER A 163 -6.73 -2.81 -14.34
N GLN A 164 -6.04 -3.90 -14.68
CA GLN A 164 -6.32 -4.71 -15.87
C GLN A 164 -6.88 -6.11 -15.50
N ALA A 165 -7.23 -6.30 -14.22
CA ALA A 165 -7.51 -7.62 -13.64
C ALA A 165 -8.96 -8.10 -13.79
#